data_AF-A0A660T9A2-F1
#
_entry.id   AF-A0A660T9A2-F1
#
_cell.length_a   1.000
_cell.length_b   1.000
_cell.length_c   1.000
_cell.angle_alpha   90.00
_cell.angle_beta   90.00
_cell.angle_gamma   90.00
#
_symmetry.space_group_name_H-M   'P 1'
#
loop_
_entity.id
_entity.type
_entity.pdbx_description
1 polymer ?
#
loop_
_entity_poly.entity_id
_entity_poly.type
_entity_poly.pdbx_seq_one_letter_code
_entity_poly.pdbx_strand_id
1 'polypeptide(L)'
;MKAEEAVEHLSPLVMSALAGIGISTAHVIPWALVPECVDYDELKTGQRMEGMYTGFLSFLQKLASSFAILITGWVLGLSGYKAGAEQTVRTLMSIRVLLGVVPCIMLFSSIILAFFYPITRKRFAEIREELDLKNSLSTRVLKEKS
;
A
#
# COMPACT_ATOMS: atom_id res chain seq x y z
N MET A 1 12.67 39.15 -9.23
CA MET A 1 12.13 38.57 -10.49
C MET A 1 12.63 37.16 -10.76
N LYS A 2 13.87 36.88 -11.22
CA LYS A 2 14.33 35.49 -11.46
C LYS A 2 14.38 34.57 -10.21
N ALA A 3 14.57 35.14 -9.03
CA ALA A 3 14.61 34.38 -7.77
C ALA A 3 13.21 34.03 -7.22
N GLU A 4 12.17 34.80 -7.57
CA GLU A 4 10.79 34.52 -7.16
C GLU A 4 10.17 33.40 -8.00
N GLU A 5 10.38 33.40 -9.33
CA GLU A 5 9.96 32.29 -10.21
C GLU A 5 10.63 30.96 -9.83
N ALA A 6 11.91 30.99 -9.44
CA ALA A 6 12.62 29.79 -8.99
C ALA A 6 12.03 29.24 -7.68
N VAL A 7 11.58 30.10 -6.75
CA VAL A 7 10.94 29.69 -5.49
C VAL A 7 9.51 29.19 -5.72
N GLU A 8 8.77 29.78 -6.68
CA GLU A 8 7.46 29.30 -7.10
C GLU A 8 7.50 27.88 -7.68
N HIS A 9 8.58 27.49 -8.37
CA HIS A 9 8.77 26.12 -8.85
C HIS A 9 9.43 25.19 -7.83
N LEU A 10 10.25 25.71 -6.92
CA LEU A 10 10.93 24.90 -5.89
C LEU A 10 9.95 24.43 -4.80
N SER A 11 8.97 25.26 -4.42
CA SER A 11 7.98 24.90 -3.39
C SER A 11 7.11 23.67 -3.73
N PRO A 12 6.52 23.52 -4.94
CA PRO A 12 5.78 22.31 -5.30
C PRO A 12 6.69 21.09 -5.47
N LEU A 13 7.98 21.28 -5.81
CA LEU A 13 8.95 20.19 -5.92
C LEU A 13 9.31 19.59 -4.55
N VAL A 14 9.49 20.45 -3.55
CA VAL A 14 9.73 20.02 -2.16
C VAL A 14 8.49 19.31 -1.59
N MET A 15 7.29 19.85 -1.86
CA MET A 15 6.03 19.24 -1.45
C MET A 15 5.81 17.85 -2.09
N SER A 16 6.10 17.71 -3.38
CA SER A 16 5.95 16.43 -4.09
C SER A 16 7.00 15.40 -3.65
N ALA A 17 8.23 15.83 -3.34
CA ALA A 17 9.26 14.97 -2.78
C ALA A 17 8.87 14.42 -1.40
N LEU A 18 8.37 15.27 -0.50
CA LEU A 18 7.87 14.87 0.82
C LEU A 18 6.68 13.91 0.71
N ALA A 19 5.71 14.22 -0.17
CA ALA A 19 4.57 13.34 -0.42
C ALA A 19 5.02 11.99 -1.01
N GLY A 20 6.04 11.99 -1.86
CA GLY A 20 6.59 10.78 -2.50
C GLY A 20 7.14 9.77 -1.49
N ILE A 21 7.79 10.22 -0.41
CA ILE A 21 8.31 9.33 0.65
C ILE A 21 7.16 8.58 1.33
N GLY A 22 6.07 9.28 1.65
CA GLY A 22 4.89 8.68 2.28
C GLY A 22 4.21 7.66 1.37
N ILE A 23 4.01 8.02 0.10
CA ILE A 23 3.39 7.14 -0.89
C ILE A 23 4.25 5.88 -1.12
N SER A 24 5.57 6.04 -1.22
CA SER A 24 6.50 4.92 -1.38
C SER A 24 6.38 3.92 -0.23
N THR A 25 6.37 4.42 1.01
CA THR A 25 6.24 3.57 2.20
C THR A 25 4.91 2.82 2.21
N ALA A 26 3.80 3.51 1.91
CA ALA A 26 2.47 2.91 1.81
C ALA A 26 2.38 1.86 0.70
N HIS A 27 3.19 1.98 -0.36
CA HIS A 27 3.24 1.01 -1.44
C HIS A 27 4.11 -0.20 -1.11
N VAL A 28 5.25 -0.02 -0.44
CA VAL A 28 6.22 -1.10 -0.15
C VAL A 28 5.74 -2.01 0.98
N ILE A 29 5.09 -1.46 2.01
CA ILE A 29 4.67 -2.23 3.20
C ILE A 29 3.78 -3.44 2.83
N PRO A 30 2.69 -3.29 2.04
CA PRO A 30 1.82 -4.42 1.72
C PRO A 30 2.58 -5.58 1.06
N TRP A 31 3.49 -5.28 0.13
CA TRP A 31 4.30 -6.31 -0.54
C TRP A 31 5.31 -6.97 0.38
N ALA A 32 5.89 -6.21 1.32
CA ALA A 32 6.81 -6.75 2.32
C ALA A 32 6.11 -7.66 3.35
N LEU A 33 4.83 -7.44 3.61
CA LEU A 33 4.03 -8.24 4.56
C LEU A 33 3.52 -9.56 3.95
N VAL A 34 3.42 -9.67 2.63
CA VAL A 34 2.90 -10.90 2.00
C VAL A 34 3.72 -12.14 2.39
N PRO A 35 5.06 -12.15 2.31
CA PRO A 35 5.85 -13.29 2.74
C PRO A 35 5.64 -13.64 4.23
N GLU A 36 5.45 -12.63 5.09
CA GLU A 36 5.22 -12.86 6.52
C GLU A 36 3.92 -13.64 6.77
N CYS A 37 2.86 -13.27 6.06
CA CYS A 37 1.58 -13.98 6.10
C CYS A 37 1.69 -15.39 5.52
N VAL A 38 2.44 -15.56 4.42
CA VAL A 38 2.66 -16.86 3.78
C VAL A 38 3.42 -17.81 4.71
N ASP A 39 4.48 -17.33 5.37
CA ASP A 39 5.26 -18.13 6.32
C ASP A 39 4.42 -18.52 7.54
N TYR A 40 3.59 -17.60 8.07
CA TYR A 40 2.66 -17.92 9.16
C TYR A 40 1.63 -18.99 8.76
N ASP A 41 1.08 -18.89 7.55
CA ASP A 41 0.10 -19.84 7.05
C ASP A 41 0.74 -21.20 6.72
N GLU A 42 1.96 -21.21 6.19
CA GLU A 42 2.75 -22.42 5.95
C GLU A 42 3.05 -23.17 7.25
N LEU A 43 3.37 -22.45 8.32
CA LEU A 43 3.58 -23.05 9.63
C LEU A 43 2.31 -23.77 10.14
N LYS A 44 1.14 -23.17 9.93
CA LYS A 44 -0.14 -23.67 10.43
C LYS A 44 -0.74 -24.78 9.56
N THR A 45 -0.60 -24.68 8.24
CA THR A 45 -1.23 -25.58 7.26
C THR A 45 -0.26 -26.59 6.66
N GLY A 46 1.05 -26.32 6.72
CA GLY A 46 2.08 -27.09 6.05
C GLY A 46 2.17 -26.89 4.55
N GLN A 47 1.38 -25.98 3.97
CA GLN A 47 1.33 -25.70 2.53
C GLN A 47 1.78 -24.26 2.27
N ARG A 48 2.70 -24.07 1.32
CA ARG A 48 3.17 -22.73 0.93
C ARG A 48 2.30 -22.16 -0.18
N MET A 49 1.40 -21.22 0.17
CA MET A 49 0.40 -20.65 -0.76
C MET A 49 0.77 -19.27 -1.32
N GLU A 50 2.03 -19.05 -1.69
CA GLU A 50 2.56 -17.73 -2.08
C GLU A 50 1.80 -17.08 -3.27
N GLY A 51 1.44 -17.87 -4.28
CA GLY A 51 0.70 -17.40 -5.45
C GLY A 51 -0.73 -16.92 -5.13
N MET A 52 -1.38 -17.51 -4.13
CA MET A 52 -2.74 -17.13 -3.75
C MET A 52 -2.75 -15.76 -3.06
N TYR A 53 -1.83 -15.53 -2.11
CA TYR A 53 -1.73 -14.25 -1.40
C TYR A 53 -1.32 -13.10 -2.33
N THR A 54 -0.30 -13.31 -3.16
CA THR A 54 0.17 -12.29 -4.13
C THR A 54 -0.89 -11.98 -5.20
N GLY A 55 -1.59 -13.01 -5.70
CA GLY A 55 -2.70 -12.86 -6.64
C GLY A 55 -3.88 -12.11 -6.05
N PHE A 56 -4.28 -12.46 -4.82
CA PHE A 56 -5.36 -11.79 -4.11
C PHE A 56 -5.05 -10.33 -3.80
N LEU A 57 -3.83 -10.01 -3.35
CA LEU A 57 -3.39 -8.63 -3.13
C LEU A 57 -3.44 -7.81 -4.42
N SER A 58 -2.94 -8.36 -5.53
CA SER A 58 -2.96 -7.70 -6.84
C SER A 58 -4.38 -7.46 -7.34
N PHE A 59 -5.27 -8.42 -7.13
CA PHE A 59 -6.69 -8.30 -7.47
C PHE A 59 -7.36 -7.18 -6.66
N LEU A 60 -7.16 -7.14 -5.34
CA LEU A 60 -7.67 -6.09 -4.47
C LEU A 60 -7.15 -4.71 -4.87
N GLN A 61 -5.86 -4.61 -5.22
CA GLN A 61 -5.27 -3.34 -5.68
C GLN A 61 -5.93 -2.84 -6.96
N LYS A 62 -6.16 -3.71 -7.94
CA LYS A 62 -6.87 -3.37 -9.18
C LYS A 62 -8.30 -2.94 -8.89
N LEU A 63 -9.01 -3.70 -8.07
CA LEU A 63 -10.39 -3.40 -7.67
C LEU A 63 -10.47 -2.01 -7.00
N ALA A 64 -9.61 -1.73 -6.02
CA ALA A 64 -9.54 -0.45 -5.34
C ALA A 64 -9.22 0.70 -6.31
N SER A 65 -8.29 0.48 -7.25
CA SER A 65 -7.90 1.47 -8.26
C SER A 65 -9.07 1.77 -9.21
N SER A 66 -9.81 0.74 -9.64
CA SER A 66 -11.02 0.91 -10.46
C SER A 66 -12.10 1.71 -9.73
N PHE A 67 -12.36 1.41 -8.46
CA PHE A 67 -13.29 2.20 -7.65
C PHE A 67 -12.83 3.64 -7.45
N ALA A 68 -11.54 3.86 -7.21
CA ALA A 68 -10.98 5.21 -7.05
C ALA A 68 -11.20 6.05 -8.32
N ILE A 69 -10.92 5.49 -9.50
CA ILE A 69 -11.15 6.16 -10.79
C ILE A 69 -12.64 6.46 -11.00
N LEU A 70 -13.52 5.48 -10.72
CA LEU A 70 -14.96 5.64 -10.88
C LEU A 70 -15.52 6.76 -9.99
N ILE A 71 -15.17 6.74 -8.70
CA ILE A 71 -15.60 7.75 -7.73
C ILE A 71 -15.07 9.13 -8.14
N THR A 72 -13.81 9.21 -8.52
CA THR A 72 -13.20 10.47 -8.99
C THR A 72 -13.94 11.02 -10.21
N GLY A 73 -14.24 10.16 -11.20
CA GLY A 73 -15.00 10.55 -12.39
C GLY A 73 -16.41 11.06 -12.06
N TRP A 74 -17.14 10.37 -11.18
CA TRP A 74 -18.45 10.82 -10.72
C TRP A 74 -18.41 12.16 -9.98
N VAL A 75 -17.48 12.34 -9.05
CA VAL A 75 -17.33 13.59 -8.30
C VAL A 75 -16.99 14.75 -9.24
N LEU A 76 -16.10 14.53 -10.21
CA LEU A 76 -15.75 15.54 -11.21
C LEU A 76 -16.96 15.90 -12.10
N GLY A 77 -17.70 14.90 -12.56
CA GLY A 77 -18.92 15.10 -13.35
C GLY A 77 -19.98 15.93 -12.61
N LEU A 78 -20.23 15.61 -11.34
CA LEU A 78 -21.18 16.34 -10.49
C LEU A 78 -20.69 17.75 -10.12
N SER A 79 -19.37 17.96 -10.06
CA SER A 79 -18.77 19.27 -9.76
C SER A 79 -18.82 20.26 -10.95
N GLY A 80 -19.25 19.81 -12.13
CA GLY A 80 -19.31 20.63 -13.34
C GLY A 80 -17.94 20.93 -13.96
N TYR A 81 -16.98 20.02 -13.78
CA TYR A 81 -15.63 20.16 -14.31
C TYR A 81 -15.63 20.36 -15.84
N LYS A 82 -14.94 21.41 -16.32
CA LYS A 82 -14.81 21.73 -17.75
C LYS A 82 -13.35 21.83 -18.16
N ALA A 83 -12.82 20.83 -18.86
CA ALA A 83 -11.43 20.86 -19.31
C ALA A 83 -11.10 22.13 -20.13
N GLY A 84 -10.01 22.82 -19.79
CA GLY A 84 -9.53 23.99 -20.52
C GLY A 84 -10.27 25.31 -20.26
N ALA A 85 -11.28 25.32 -19.39
CA ALA A 85 -11.97 26.55 -18.96
C ALA A 85 -11.60 26.93 -17.51
N GLU A 86 -11.84 28.18 -17.12
CA GLU A 86 -11.75 28.58 -15.72
C GLU A 86 -12.73 27.78 -14.87
N GLN A 87 -12.20 27.14 -13.83
CA GLN A 87 -12.98 26.29 -12.93
C GLN A 87 -13.68 27.14 -11.88
N THR A 88 -14.91 26.77 -11.56
CA THR A 88 -15.62 27.38 -10.44
C THR A 88 -14.92 27.04 -9.12
N VAL A 89 -15.10 27.90 -8.10
CA VAL A 89 -14.59 27.66 -6.74
C VAL A 89 -15.02 26.31 -6.19
N ARG A 90 -16.25 25.88 -6.51
CA ARG A 90 -16.80 24.56 -6.14
C ARG A 90 -16.00 23.42 -6.74
N THR A 91 -15.70 23.48 -8.03
CA THR A 91 -14.92 22.45 -8.74
C THR A 91 -13.49 22.34 -8.19
N LEU A 92 -12.84 23.48 -7.94
CA LEU A 92 -11.50 23.50 -7.33
C LEU A 92 -11.50 22.88 -5.93
N MET A 93 -12.52 23.17 -5.12
CA MET A 93 -12.66 22.56 -3.79
C MET A 93 -12.83 21.04 -3.89
N SER A 94 -13.68 20.56 -4.81
CA SER A 94 -13.87 19.12 -5.04
C SER A 94 -12.55 18.42 -5.40
N ILE A 95 -11.74 19.01 -6.30
CA ILE A 95 -10.43 18.46 -6.67
C ILE A 95 -9.48 18.41 -5.47
N ARG A 96 -9.42 19.49 -4.67
CA ARG A 96 -8.58 19.54 -3.46
C ARG A 96 -8.97 18.48 -2.43
N VAL A 97 -10.27 18.23 -2.25
CA VAL A 97 -10.76 17.19 -1.35
C VAL A 97 -10.39 15.79 -1.85
N LEU A 98 -10.54 15.54 -3.16
CA LEU A 98 -10.18 14.26 -3.80
C LEU A 98 -8.69 13.95 -3.72
N LEU A 99 -7.83 14.96 -3.87
CA LEU A 99 -6.37 14.77 -3.87
C LEU A 99 -5.73 14.90 -2.48
N GLY A 100 -6.40 15.54 -1.53
CA GLY A 100 -5.87 15.75 -0.17
C GLY A 100 -6.61 14.93 0.87
N VAL A 101 -7.85 15.32 1.17
CA VAL A 101 -8.62 14.78 2.30
C VAL A 101 -8.89 13.29 2.15
N VAL A 102 -9.28 12.85 0.95
CA VAL A 102 -9.63 11.43 0.70
C VAL A 102 -8.41 10.50 0.92
N PRO A 103 -7.24 10.73 0.29
CA PRO A 103 -6.03 9.95 0.59
C PRO A 103 -5.59 10.03 2.05
N CYS A 104 -5.70 11.20 2.70
CA CYS A 104 -5.37 11.35 4.12
C CYS A 104 -6.23 10.45 5.01
N ILE A 105 -7.54 10.40 4.78
CA ILE A 105 -8.44 9.51 5.55
C ILE A 105 -8.10 8.04 5.30
N MET A 106 -7.81 7.66 4.05
CA MET A 106 -7.41 6.28 3.73
C MET A 106 -6.11 5.88 4.41
N LEU A 107 -5.08 6.72 4.38
CA LEU A 107 -3.82 6.48 5.09
C LEU A 107 -4.02 6.40 6.60
N PHE A 108 -4.81 7.30 7.18
CA PHE A 108 -5.10 7.29 8.61
C PHE A 108 -5.84 6.02 9.03
N SER A 109 -6.82 5.57 8.23
CA SER A 109 -7.52 4.30 8.46
C SER A 109 -6.59 3.08 8.39
N SER A 110 -5.63 3.09 7.46
CA SER A 110 -4.60 2.05 7.34
C SER A 110 -3.71 1.98 8.59
N ILE A 111 -3.30 3.13 9.12
CA ILE A 111 -2.53 3.21 10.37
C ILE A 111 -3.33 2.66 11.55
N ILE A 112 -4.62 2.97 11.64
CA ILE A 112 -5.52 2.41 12.67
C ILE A 112 -5.56 0.89 12.57
N LEU A 113 -5.76 0.34 11.37
CA LEU A 113 -5.79 -1.10 11.15
C LEU A 113 -4.45 -1.76 11.49
N ALA A 114 -3.33 -1.09 11.23
CA ALA A 114 -2.00 -1.57 11.60
C ALA A 114 -1.81 -1.70 13.13
N PHE A 115 -2.47 -0.88 13.95
CA PHE A 115 -2.45 -1.05 15.41
C PHE A 115 -3.16 -2.32 15.89
N PHE A 116 -4.12 -2.83 15.13
CA PHE A 116 -4.79 -4.10 15.42
C PHE A 116 -4.03 -5.31 14.85
N TYR A 117 -2.89 -5.11 14.21
CA TYR A 117 -2.12 -6.18 13.61
C TYR A 117 -1.45 -7.05 14.69
N PRO A 118 -1.82 -8.34 14.83
CA PRO A 118 -1.41 -9.17 15.95
C PRO A 118 0.01 -9.76 15.80
N ILE A 119 0.62 -9.66 14.61
CA ILE A 119 1.95 -10.23 14.34
C ILE A 119 3.02 -9.23 14.78
N THR A 120 3.46 -9.38 16.02
CA THR A 120 4.60 -8.63 16.57
C THR A 120 5.92 -9.17 16.00
N ARG A 121 6.96 -8.31 15.85
CA ARG A 121 8.30 -8.74 15.38
C ARG A 121 8.86 -9.98 16.10
N LYS A 122 8.58 -10.13 17.39
CA LYS A 122 8.97 -11.32 18.18
C LYS A 122 8.32 -12.59 17.63
N ARG A 123 7.01 -12.54 17.37
CA ARG A 123 6.26 -13.68 16.83
C ARG A 123 6.72 -14.05 15.43
N PHE A 124 7.06 -13.05 14.60
CA PHE A 124 7.62 -13.31 13.28
C PHE A 124 8.99 -14.00 13.33
N ALA A 125 9.86 -13.61 14.27
CA ALA A 125 11.15 -14.27 14.47
C ALA A 125 10.99 -15.75 14.90
N GLU A 126 10.07 -16.02 15.83
CA GLU A 126 9.73 -17.39 16.26
C GLU A 126 9.25 -18.26 15.09
N ILE A 127 8.32 -17.75 14.27
CA ILE A 127 7.78 -18.48 13.10
C ILE A 127 8.91 -18.87 12.14
N ARG A 128 9.86 -17.95 11.91
CA ARG A 128 10.97 -18.17 11.00
C ARG A 128 11.95 -19.22 11.53
N GLU A 129 12.23 -19.20 12.83
CA GLU A 129 13.07 -20.20 13.48
C GLU A 129 12.42 -21.60 13.42
N GLU A 130 11.11 -21.69 13.66
CA GLU A 130 10.36 -22.95 13.56
C GLU A 130 10.37 -23.53 12.12
N LEU A 131 10.22 -22.68 11.10
CA LEU A 131 10.29 -23.09 9.69
C LEU A 131 11.70 -23.55 9.29
N ASP A 132 12.75 -22.83 9.68
CA ASP A 132 14.13 -23.19 9.39
C ASP A 132 14.49 -24.55 10.03
N LEU A 133 14.04 -24.78 11.27
CA LEU A 133 14.21 -26.05 11.95
C LEU A 133 13.51 -27.19 11.21
N LYS A 134 12.25 -26.99 10.80
CA LYS A 134 11.46 -27.99 10.03
C LYS A 134 12.13 -28.35 8.69
N ASN A 135 12.63 -27.35 7.96
CA ASN A 135 13.33 -27.54 6.68
C ASN A 135 14.65 -28.30 6.85
N SER A 136 15.41 -28.01 7.91
CA SER A 136 16.67 -28.70 8.20
C SER A 136 16.47 -30.17 8.57
N LEU A 137 15.42 -30.49 9.35
CA LEU A 137 15.08 -31.86 9.75
C LEU A 137 14.62 -32.69 8.55
N SER A 138 13.74 -32.14 7.70
CA SER A 138 13.31 -32.80 6.46
C SER A 138 14.51 -33.15 5.56
N THR A 139 15.44 -32.22 5.40
CA THR A 139 16.66 -32.44 4.60
C THR A 139 17.55 -33.55 5.17
N ARG A 140 17.66 -33.65 6.51
CA ARG A 140 18.44 -34.71 7.17
C ARG A 140 17.80 -36.09 7.00
N VAL A 141 16.49 -36.19 7.16
CA VAL A 141 15.74 -37.45 6.99
C VAL A 141 15.86 -37.98 5.56
N LEU A 142 15.84 -37.09 4.55
CA LEU A 142 16.02 -37.48 3.15
C LEU A 142 17.44 -37.98 2.87
N LYS A 143 18.47 -37.38 3.48
CA LYS A 143 19.85 -37.86 3.36
C LYS A 143 20.08 -39.20 4.04
N GLU A 144 19.37 -39.50 5.12
CA GLU A 144 19.50 -40.76 5.86
C GLU A 144 18.78 -41.93 5.18
N LYS A 145 17.80 -41.65 4.32
CA LYS A 145 17.06 -42.64 3.52
C LYS A 145 17.62 -42.90 2.11
N SER A 146 18.61 -42.11 1.68
CA SER A 146 19.30 -42.21 0.39
C SER A 146 20.56 -43.06 0.51
#